data_AF-A7S9R7-F1
#
_entry.id   AF-A7S9R7-F1
#
_cell.length_a   1.000
_cell.length_b   1.000
_cell.length_c   1.000
_cell.angle_alpha   90.00
_cell.angle_beta   90.00
_cell.angle_gamma   90.00
#
_symmetry.space_group_name_H-M   'P 1'
#
loop_
_entity.id
_entity.type
_entity.pdbx_description
1 polymer ?
#
loop_
_entity_poly.entity_id
_entity_poly.type
_entity_poly.pdbx_seq_one_letter_code
_entity_poly.pdbx_strand_id
1 'polypeptide(L)'
;MAQTYPNKTTSLERHALKISKKTNTKGYERKARPSQATPPIIKSKTLRVSKQSSLKKLQRALNDELRCSVCYEVFSDPRTLTACLHSFCKECLHKMLSKRSKYIHCPLCRKKTAVPRRGVKGLPLNSVIRRLVDVHSSEGMTSARHRKRHPGIK
;
A
#
# COMPACT_ATOMS: atom_id res chain seq x y z
N MET A 1 -46.34 33.03 22.66
CA MET A 1 -45.69 34.26 23.15
C MET A 1 -44.22 34.19 22.79
N ALA A 2 -43.82 34.88 21.72
CA ALA A 2 -42.44 34.97 21.28
C ALA A 2 -41.71 36.03 22.10
N GLN A 3 -40.64 35.65 22.79
CA GLN A 3 -39.72 36.58 23.44
C GLN A 3 -38.41 36.59 22.64
N THR A 4 -38.28 37.62 21.82
CA THR A 4 -37.08 38.04 21.09
C THR A 4 -36.28 38.99 21.97
N TYR A 5 -35.01 38.72 22.28
CA TYR A 5 -34.01 39.70 22.80
C TYR A 5 -32.59 39.08 22.74
N PRO A 6 -31.49 39.87 22.67
CA PRO A 6 -30.82 40.20 21.42
C PRO A 6 -29.40 39.62 21.28
N ASN A 7 -28.99 39.46 20.01
CA ASN A 7 -27.64 39.06 19.58
C ASN A 7 -26.57 40.06 20.06
N LYS A 8 -25.67 39.60 20.94
CA LYS A 8 -24.39 40.27 21.22
C LYS A 8 -23.33 39.69 20.28
N THR A 9 -23.19 40.35 19.13
CA THR A 9 -22.09 40.13 18.19
C THR A 9 -20.77 40.45 18.86
N THR A 10 -19.94 39.43 19.05
CA THR A 10 -18.60 39.54 19.63
C THR A 10 -17.63 40.17 18.63
N SER A 11 -16.66 40.92 19.16
CA SER A 11 -15.76 41.83 18.47
C SER A 11 -14.71 41.16 17.54
N LEU A 12 -14.99 40.00 16.95
CA LEU A 12 -14.07 39.25 16.07
C LEU A 12 -14.58 39.05 14.63
N GLU A 13 -15.76 39.54 14.27
CA GLU A 13 -16.33 39.46 12.89
C GLU A 13 -16.27 40.80 12.13
N ARG A 14 -15.10 41.45 12.08
CA ARG A 14 -14.91 42.73 11.36
C ARG A 14 -13.82 42.73 10.29
N HIS A 15 -13.34 41.57 9.85
CA HIS A 15 -12.22 41.47 8.90
C HIS A 15 -12.56 40.83 7.54
N ALA A 16 -13.80 40.99 7.08
CA ALA A 16 -14.19 40.76 5.70
C ALA A 16 -14.71 42.08 5.11
N LEU A 17 -14.22 42.45 3.92
CA LEU A 17 -14.59 43.62 3.09
C LEU A 17 -13.77 44.90 3.35
N LYS A 18 -12.61 44.95 2.69
CA LYS A 18 -11.85 46.12 2.19
C LYS A 18 -10.64 45.46 1.49
N ILE A 19 -10.47 45.45 0.17
CA ILE A 19 -10.42 46.57 -0.76
C ILE A 19 -10.62 46.01 -2.18
N SER A 20 -11.69 46.43 -2.85
CA SER A 20 -11.74 46.44 -4.32
C SER A 20 -11.14 47.77 -4.80
N LYS A 21 -10.55 47.74 -6.00
CA LYS A 21 -10.11 48.89 -6.84
C LYS A 21 -8.71 49.47 -6.55
N LYS A 22 -7.68 48.89 -7.19
CA LYS A 22 -6.68 49.64 -7.98
C LYS A 22 -6.22 48.78 -9.16
N THR A 23 -6.84 48.98 -10.31
CA THR A 23 -6.37 48.53 -11.62
C THR A 23 -5.15 49.37 -12.00
N ASN A 24 -3.96 48.77 -12.03
CA ASN A 24 -2.76 49.39 -12.57
C ASN A 24 -2.36 48.64 -13.85
N THR A 25 -2.81 49.16 -14.99
CA THR A 25 -2.38 48.76 -16.31
C THR A 25 -0.99 49.36 -16.58
N LYS A 26 0.07 48.65 -16.18
CA LYS A 26 1.40 48.88 -16.74
C LYS A 26 1.61 47.91 -17.89
N GLY A 27 1.73 48.48 -19.09
CA GLY A 27 2.09 47.76 -20.31
C GLY A 27 3.40 47.02 -20.11
N TYR A 28 3.35 45.72 -20.38
CA TYR A 28 4.53 44.90 -20.63
C TYR A 28 4.34 44.30 -22.02
N GLU A 29 5.27 44.65 -22.89
CA GLU A 29 5.27 44.33 -24.31
C GLU A 29 5.22 42.82 -24.54
N ARG A 30 4.41 42.38 -25.50
CA ARG A 30 4.35 41.00 -25.98
C ARG A 30 5.66 40.68 -26.72
N LYS A 31 6.66 40.15 -26.01
CA LYS A 31 7.80 39.50 -26.67
C LYS A 31 7.35 38.13 -27.20
N ALA A 32 7.46 37.96 -28.51
CA ALA A 32 7.17 36.73 -29.22
C ALA A 32 7.93 35.55 -28.61
N ARG A 33 7.23 34.41 -28.45
CA ARG A 33 7.79 33.15 -27.96
C ARG A 33 8.80 32.61 -28.98
N PRO A 34 10.10 32.46 -28.64
CA PRO A 34 11.04 31.77 -29.51
C PRO A 34 10.61 30.31 -29.66
N SER A 35 10.61 29.85 -30.90
CA SER A 35 10.35 28.48 -31.32
C SER A 35 11.24 27.48 -30.57
N GLN A 36 10.58 26.50 -29.94
CA GLN A 36 10.96 25.10 -29.84
C GLN A 36 12.47 24.78 -30.02
N ALA A 37 13.20 24.68 -28.91
CA ALA A 37 14.34 23.78 -28.84
C ALA A 37 13.82 22.45 -28.29
N THR A 38 13.72 21.43 -29.15
CA THR A 38 13.54 20.05 -28.69
C THR A 38 14.77 19.64 -27.88
N PRO A 39 14.62 19.10 -26.66
CA PRO A 39 15.77 18.60 -25.91
C PRO A 39 16.50 17.52 -26.72
N PRO A 40 17.83 17.41 -26.62
CA PRO A 40 18.58 16.44 -27.38
C PRO A 40 18.07 15.04 -27.06
N ILE A 41 17.73 14.28 -28.12
CA ILE A 41 17.49 12.84 -28.02
C ILE A 41 18.83 12.24 -27.58
N ILE A 42 19.00 12.05 -26.28
CA ILE A 42 20.06 11.19 -25.76
C ILE A 42 19.76 9.84 -26.39
N LYS A 43 20.62 9.44 -27.34
CA LYS A 43 20.61 8.08 -27.90
C LYS A 43 20.80 7.16 -26.70
N SER A 44 19.69 6.66 -26.17
CA SER A 44 19.69 5.67 -25.11
C SER A 44 20.37 4.45 -25.71
N LYS A 45 21.67 4.33 -25.46
CA LYS A 45 22.43 3.10 -25.68
C LYS A 45 21.57 2.02 -25.07
N THR A 46 20.98 1.16 -25.89
CA THR A 46 20.32 -0.05 -25.43
C THR A 46 21.37 -0.77 -24.59
N LEU A 47 21.20 -0.74 -23.28
CA LEU A 47 22.08 -1.44 -22.36
C LEU A 47 21.96 -2.91 -22.73
N ARG A 48 22.94 -3.44 -23.49
CA ARG A 48 23.08 -4.88 -23.71
C ARG A 48 23.40 -5.46 -22.34
N VAL A 49 22.41 -6.13 -21.79
CA VAL A 49 22.34 -6.49 -20.39
C VAL A 49 22.86 -7.90 -20.24
N SER A 50 24.09 -8.05 -19.77
CA SER A 50 24.62 -9.29 -19.17
C SER A 50 23.95 -9.62 -17.81
N LYS A 51 22.74 -9.10 -17.52
CA LYS A 51 22.05 -9.10 -16.19
C LYS A 51 21.15 -10.32 -15.93
N GLN A 52 21.17 -11.35 -16.77
CA GLN A 52 20.33 -12.53 -16.55
C GLN A 52 20.65 -13.22 -15.20
N SER A 53 21.93 -13.20 -14.80
CA SER A 53 22.40 -13.81 -13.54
C SER A 53 21.96 -13.01 -12.31
N SER A 54 22.01 -11.68 -12.36
CA SER A 54 21.63 -10.82 -11.23
C SER A 54 20.12 -10.84 -10.96
N LEU A 55 19.27 -10.88 -12.00
CA LEU A 55 17.82 -11.03 -11.83
C LEU A 55 17.45 -12.38 -11.21
N LYS A 56 18.08 -13.46 -11.68
CA LYS A 56 17.89 -14.80 -11.10
C LYS A 56 18.32 -14.87 -9.63
N LYS A 57 19.40 -14.18 -9.25
CA LYS A 57 19.84 -14.06 -7.84
C LYS A 57 18.79 -13.34 -6.99
N LEU A 58 18.25 -12.23 -7.49
CA LEU A 58 17.19 -11.50 -6.79
C LEU A 58 15.91 -12.34 -6.65
N GLN A 59 15.49 -13.05 -7.70
CA GLN A 59 14.33 -13.94 -7.66
C GLN A 59 14.49 -15.07 -6.62
N ARG A 60 15.71 -15.62 -6.47
CA ARG A 60 16.01 -16.62 -5.44
C ARG A 60 15.91 -16.03 -4.03
N ALA A 61 16.55 -14.89 -3.81
CA ALA A 61 16.48 -14.20 -2.52
C ALA A 61 15.02 -13.86 -2.14
N LEU A 62 14.22 -13.38 -3.10
CA LEU A 62 12.80 -13.11 -2.89
C LEU A 62 12.01 -14.38 -2.58
N ASN A 63 12.32 -15.51 -3.23
CA ASN A 63 11.67 -16.79 -2.93
C ASN A 63 11.87 -17.16 -1.46
N ASP A 64 13.09 -17.07 -0.96
CA ASP A 64 13.44 -17.43 0.42
C ASP A 64 12.75 -16.52 1.45
N GLU A 65 12.69 -15.21 1.19
CA GLU A 65 12.00 -14.23 2.05
C GLU A 65 10.47 -14.40 2.09
N LEU A 66 9.89 -15.09 1.10
CA LEU A 66 8.45 -15.37 1.04
C LEU A 66 8.07 -16.73 1.65
N ARG A 67 8.98 -17.36 2.40
CA ARG A 67 8.71 -18.62 3.11
C ARG A 67 8.45 -18.40 4.59
N CYS A 68 7.50 -19.15 5.12
CA CYS A 68 7.20 -19.13 6.54
C CYS A 68 8.29 -19.86 7.33
N SER A 69 8.82 -19.24 8.37
CA SER A 69 9.86 -19.83 9.24
C SER A 69 9.39 -20.99 10.13
N VAL A 70 8.11 -21.38 10.07
CA VAL A 70 7.57 -22.52 10.83
C VAL A 70 7.38 -23.74 9.94
N CYS A 71 6.78 -23.60 8.76
CA CYS A 71 6.58 -24.73 7.83
C CYS A 71 7.60 -24.77 6.70
N TYR A 72 8.46 -23.76 6.56
CA TYR A 72 9.45 -23.61 5.48
C TYR A 72 8.86 -23.63 4.07
N GLU A 73 7.56 -23.39 3.96
CA GLU A 73 6.83 -23.26 2.70
C GLU A 73 6.47 -21.81 2.41
N VAL A 74 6.17 -21.52 1.15
CA VAL A 74 5.66 -20.20 0.73
C VAL A 74 4.45 -19.82 1.58
N PHE A 75 4.38 -18.56 2.01
CA PHE A 75 3.32 -18.10 2.90
C PHE A 75 1.91 -18.39 2.34
N SER A 76 1.12 -19.13 3.13
CA SER A 76 -0.31 -19.36 2.89
C SER A 76 -1.14 -18.68 3.97
N ASP A 77 -1.98 -17.71 3.56
CA ASP A 77 -2.74 -16.83 4.45
C ASP A 77 -1.88 -16.25 5.61
N PRO A 78 -0.89 -15.40 5.30
CA PRO A 78 0.08 -14.91 6.30
C PRO A 78 -0.59 -14.01 7.33
N ARG A 79 -0.60 -14.43 8.60
CA ARG A 79 -1.12 -13.61 9.72
C ARG A 79 0.02 -13.06 10.56
N THR A 80 -0.16 -11.83 11.02
CA THR A 80 0.85 -11.09 11.78
C THR A 80 0.56 -11.12 13.27
N LEU A 81 1.56 -11.46 14.07
CA LEU A 81 1.52 -11.34 15.53
C LEU A 81 1.69 -9.86 15.92
N THR A 82 0.66 -9.25 16.52
CA THR A 82 0.61 -7.80 16.76
C THR A 82 1.63 -7.30 17.79
N ALA A 83 2.15 -8.15 18.68
CA ALA A 83 3.15 -7.73 19.67
C ALA A 83 4.57 -7.60 19.09
N CYS A 84 4.85 -8.18 17.91
CA CYS A 84 6.20 -8.22 17.34
C CYS A 84 6.29 -8.07 15.82
N LEU A 85 5.14 -8.01 15.12
CA LEU A 85 5.02 -7.85 13.67
C LEU A 85 5.60 -8.99 12.81
N HIS A 86 5.98 -10.12 13.43
CA HIS A 86 6.34 -11.32 12.67
C HIS A 86 5.10 -12.00 12.09
N SER A 87 5.25 -12.48 10.86
CA SER A 87 4.15 -13.10 10.09
C SER A 87 4.40 -14.59 9.89
N PHE A 88 3.33 -15.38 9.97
CA PHE A 88 3.34 -16.84 9.83
C PHE A 88 2.09 -17.31 9.08
N CYS A 89 2.12 -18.50 8.48
CA CYS A 89 0.91 -19.06 7.89
C CYS A 89 -0.18 -19.21 8.97
N LYS A 90 -1.44 -18.94 8.60
CA LYS A 90 -2.58 -19.12 9.51
C LYS A 90 -2.60 -20.51 10.15
N GLU A 91 -2.35 -21.56 9.38
CA GLU A 91 -2.36 -22.93 9.92
C GLU A 91 -1.18 -23.20 10.86
N CYS A 92 -0.01 -22.59 10.62
CA CYS A 92 1.11 -22.65 11.56
C CYS A 92 0.74 -22.01 12.91
N LEU A 93 0.07 -20.85 12.88
CA LEU A 93 -0.39 -20.18 14.09
C LEU A 93 -1.49 -20.96 14.82
N HIS A 94 -2.37 -21.64 14.07
CA HIS A 94 -3.37 -22.54 14.66
C HIS A 94 -2.71 -23.68 15.43
N LYS A 95 -1.69 -24.31 14.84
CA LYS A 95 -0.94 -25.40 15.49
C LYS A 95 -0.19 -24.94 16.74
N MET A 96 0.31 -23.70 16.75
CA MET A 96 0.97 -23.11 17.93
C MET A 96 0.00 -22.67 19.04
N LEU A 97 -1.29 -22.51 18.73
CA LEU A 97 -2.29 -22.10 19.71
C LEU A 97 -2.83 -23.33 20.47
N SER A 98 -2.39 -23.51 21.71
CA SER A 98 -2.92 -24.57 22.58
C SER A 98 -4.41 -24.34 22.87
N LYS A 99 -5.21 -25.43 22.96
CA LYS A 99 -6.68 -25.38 23.18
C LYS A 99 -7.12 -24.56 24.40
N ARG A 100 -6.28 -24.47 25.44
CA ARG A 100 -6.55 -23.70 26.68
C ARG A 100 -5.87 -22.33 26.72
N SER A 101 -5.07 -21.99 25.71
CA SER A 101 -4.32 -20.73 25.67
C SER A 101 -5.08 -19.67 24.87
N LYS A 102 -5.01 -18.42 25.35
CA LYS A 102 -5.44 -17.23 24.61
C LYS A 102 -4.27 -16.47 23.99
N TYR A 103 -3.08 -17.07 24.01
CA TYR A 103 -1.84 -16.41 23.62
C TYR A 103 -0.97 -17.32 22.74
N ILE A 104 -0.25 -16.70 21.83
CA ILE A 104 0.79 -17.32 21.01
C ILE A 104 2.13 -16.68 21.34
N HIS A 105 3.16 -17.51 21.55
CA HIS A 105 4.54 -17.06 21.65
C HIS A 105 5.19 -17.09 20.27
N CYS A 106 5.78 -15.96 19.87
CA CYS A 106 6.48 -15.89 18.59
C CYS A 106 7.73 -16.80 18.59
N PRO A 107 7.92 -17.71 17.63
CA PRO A 107 9.11 -18.56 17.57
C PRO A 107 10.41 -17.78 17.30
N LEU A 108 10.31 -16.59 16.70
CA LEU A 108 11.48 -15.76 16.35
C LEU A 108 11.98 -14.88 17.50
N CYS A 109 11.08 -14.38 18.34
CA CYS A 109 11.42 -13.39 19.38
C CYS A 109 10.77 -13.62 20.74
N ARG A 110 10.05 -14.74 20.91
CA ARG A 110 9.37 -15.18 22.14
C ARG A 110 8.28 -14.26 22.72
N LYS A 111 8.10 -13.06 22.15
CA LYS A 111 7.03 -12.11 22.52
C LYS A 111 5.65 -12.78 22.47
N LYS A 112 4.86 -12.51 23.52
CA LYS A 112 3.52 -13.05 23.72
C LYS A 112 2.48 -12.16 23.04
N THR A 113 1.67 -12.75 22.17
CA THR A 113 0.57 -12.04 21.46
C THR A 113 -0.77 -12.62 21.90
N ALA A 114 -1.70 -11.75 22.29
CA ALA A 114 -3.07 -12.14 22.59
C ALA A 114 -3.83 -12.48 21.31
N VAL A 115 -4.53 -13.61 21.30
CA VAL A 115 -5.36 -14.04 20.17
C VAL A 115 -6.76 -13.43 20.31
N PRO A 116 -7.29 -12.76 19.27
CA PRO A 116 -8.65 -12.21 19.29
C PRO A 116 -9.74 -13.28 19.52
N ARG A 117 -10.95 -12.86 19.89
CA ARG A 117 -12.11 -13.76 20.07
C ARG A 117 -12.43 -14.62 18.84
N ARG A 118 -12.11 -14.12 17.64
CA ARG A 118 -12.25 -14.84 16.36
C ARG A 118 -11.12 -15.85 16.09
N GLY A 119 -10.28 -16.14 17.08
CA GLY A 119 -9.13 -17.03 16.95
C GLY A 119 -8.03 -16.45 16.05
N VAL A 120 -7.22 -17.35 15.49
CA VAL A 120 -6.11 -16.99 14.58
C VAL A 120 -6.60 -16.25 13.33
N LYS A 121 -7.80 -16.55 12.84
CA LYS A 121 -8.43 -15.83 11.71
C LYS A 121 -8.63 -14.34 11.99
N GLY A 122 -8.73 -13.96 13.26
CA GLY A 122 -8.88 -12.57 13.69
C GLY A 122 -7.57 -11.78 13.72
N LEU A 123 -6.41 -12.43 13.58
CA LEU A 123 -5.13 -11.74 13.49
C LEU A 123 -5.02 -10.99 12.15
N PRO A 124 -4.33 -9.83 12.11
CA PRO A 124 -4.13 -9.08 10.88
C PRO A 124 -3.52 -9.94 9.78
N LEU A 125 -4.10 -9.87 8.58
CA LEU A 125 -3.53 -10.47 7.37
C LEU A 125 -2.42 -9.55 6.83
N ASN A 126 -1.24 -10.10 6.61
CA ASN A 126 -0.17 -9.38 5.93
C ASN A 126 -0.45 -9.35 4.43
N SER A 127 -1.22 -8.35 4.00
CA SER A 127 -1.62 -8.18 2.61
C SER A 127 -0.42 -7.92 1.67
N VAL A 128 0.68 -7.37 2.20
CA VAL A 128 1.91 -7.14 1.43
C VAL A 128 2.54 -8.48 1.07
N ILE A 129 2.82 -9.34 2.06
CA ILE A 129 3.36 -10.69 1.82
C ILE A 129 2.45 -11.47 0.88
N ARG A 130 1.12 -11.41 1.09
CA ARG A 130 0.17 -12.11 0.22
C ARG A 130 0.27 -11.66 -1.24
N ARG A 131 0.29 -10.34 -1.51
CA ARG A 131 0.46 -9.83 -2.87
C ARG A 131 1.82 -10.20 -3.47
N LEU A 132 2.88 -10.19 -2.67
CA LEU A 132 4.22 -10.57 -3.15
C LEU A 132 4.28 -12.06 -3.52
N VAL A 133 3.64 -12.93 -2.74
CA VAL A 133 3.48 -14.35 -3.09
C VAL A 133 2.70 -14.50 -4.39
N ASP A 134 1.58 -13.79 -4.55
CA ASP A 134 0.75 -13.87 -5.76
C ASP A 134 1.55 -13.46 -7.01
N VAL A 135 2.33 -12.38 -6.93
CA VAL A 135 3.20 -11.90 -8.02
C VAL A 135 4.30 -12.92 -8.33
N HIS A 136 4.98 -13.46 -7.31
CA HIS A 136 6.04 -14.46 -7.46
C HIS A 136 5.53 -15.76 -8.10
N SER A 137 4.31 -16.19 -7.77
CA SER A 137 3.67 -17.35 -8.41
C SER A 137 3.18 -17.07 -9.83
N SER A 138 2.85 -15.81 -10.16
CA SER A 138 2.34 -15.43 -11.48
C SER A 138 3.41 -15.34 -12.58
N GLU A 139 4.70 -15.34 -12.24
CA GLU A 139 5.78 -15.42 -13.25
C GLU A 139 5.80 -16.78 -13.99
N GLY A 140 4.95 -17.73 -13.60
CA GLY A 140 4.65 -18.95 -14.35
C GLY A 140 3.39 -18.91 -15.23
N MET A 141 2.62 -17.81 -15.28
CA MET A 141 1.29 -17.80 -15.93
C MET A 141 0.90 -16.47 -16.60
N THR A 142 1.80 -15.83 -17.36
CA THR A 142 1.47 -14.67 -18.21
C THR A 142 0.78 -15.03 -19.54
N SER A 143 0.20 -16.24 -19.67
CA SER A 143 -0.60 -16.66 -20.84
C SER A 143 -1.98 -17.18 -20.44
N ALA A 144 -2.81 -16.36 -19.81
CA ALA A 144 -4.26 -16.59 -19.77
C ALA A 144 -5.01 -15.28 -19.57
N ARG A 145 -5.26 -14.56 -20.68
CA ARG A 145 -6.28 -13.52 -20.74
C ARG A 145 -7.63 -14.13 -20.36
N HIS A 146 -8.07 -13.97 -19.12
CA HIS A 146 -9.46 -14.26 -18.77
C HIS A 146 -10.35 -13.16 -19.38
N ARG A 147 -10.84 -13.43 -20.58
CA ARG A 147 -11.86 -12.63 -21.28
C ARG A 147 -13.11 -12.60 -20.41
N LYS A 148 -13.54 -11.41 -20.00
CA LYS A 148 -14.78 -11.17 -19.25
C LYS A 148 -15.98 -11.78 -20.01
N ARG A 149 -16.80 -12.60 -19.34
CA ARG A 149 -18.19 -12.85 -19.76
C ARG A 149 -19.10 -12.16 -18.75
N HIS A 150 -19.58 -10.98 -19.10
CA HIS A 150 -20.77 -10.40 -18.46
C HIS A 150 -22.00 -11.10 -19.06
N PRO A 151 -22.96 -11.59 -18.26
CA PRO A 151 -24.28 -11.94 -18.77
C PRO A 151 -25.06 -10.65 -19.00
N GLY A 152 -25.39 -10.38 -20.27
CA GLY A 152 -26.39 -9.37 -20.62
C GLY A 152 -27.77 -9.90 -20.25
N ILE A 153 -28.44 -9.18 -19.35
CA ILE A 153 -29.84 -9.39 -19.01
C ILE A 153 -30.66 -8.70 -20.11
N LYS A 154 -31.49 -9.50 -20.78
CA LYS A 154 -32.53 -9.04 -21.70
C LYS A 154 -33.76 -8.61 -20.91
#